data_AF-A0A0R3LX48-F1
#
_entry.id   AF-A0A0R3LX48-F1
#
_cell.length_a   1.000
_cell.length_b   1.000
_cell.length_c   1.000
_cell.angle_alpha   90.00
_cell.angle_beta   90.00
_cell.angle_gamma   90.00
#
_symmetry.space_group_name_H-M   'P 1'
#
loop_
_entity.id
_entity.type
_entity.pdbx_description
1 polymer ?
#
loop_
_entity_poly.entity_id
_entity_poly.type
_entity_poly.pdbx_seq_one_letter_code
_entity_poly.pdbx_strand_id
1 'polypeptide(L)'
;METFDKCMSVLRPLIAEGDTNGIGTAERAVNDYVAATPPPDQKNALANVQQAVQVHKEECSGVDLSFADAVNDYIERLMQRFE
;
A
#
# COMPACT_ATOMS: atom_id res chain seq x y z
N MET A 1 16.11 -0.05 0.83
CA MET A 1 14.91 0.83 0.87
C MET A 1 14.41 1.26 -0.52
N GLU A 2 15.08 0.92 -1.64
CA GLU A 2 14.62 1.32 -2.99
C GLU A 2 13.27 0.71 -3.41
N THR A 3 12.93 -0.48 -2.95
CA THR A 3 11.67 -1.15 -3.32
C THR A 3 10.45 -0.58 -2.60
N PHE A 4 10.62 -0.10 -1.35
CA PHE A 4 9.56 0.63 -0.63
C PHE A 4 9.29 1.99 -1.28
N ASP A 5 10.34 2.73 -1.62
CA ASP A 5 10.22 4.04 -2.27
C ASP A 5 9.54 3.92 -3.64
N LYS A 6 9.88 2.88 -4.43
CA LYS A 6 9.18 2.55 -5.69
C LYS A 6 7.69 2.25 -5.47
N CYS A 7 7.35 1.46 -4.45
CA CYS A 7 5.97 1.15 -4.11
C CYS A 7 5.19 2.42 -3.72
N MET A 8 5.79 3.27 -2.87
CA MET A 8 5.23 4.56 -2.47
C MET A 8 5.14 5.56 -3.63
N SER A 9 6.07 5.55 -4.57
CA SER A 9 6.05 6.41 -5.75
C SER A 9 4.83 6.13 -6.64
N VAL A 10 4.33 4.89 -6.63
CA VAL A 10 3.08 4.49 -7.30
C VAL A 10 1.86 4.79 -6.42
N LEU A 11 1.91 4.47 -5.12
CA LEU A 11 0.77 4.64 -4.21
C LEU A 11 0.43 6.11 -3.94
N ARG A 12 1.42 6.99 -3.76
CA ARG A 12 1.21 8.42 -3.48
C ARG A 12 0.29 9.13 -4.48
N PRO A 13 0.56 9.11 -5.80
CA PRO A 13 -0.32 9.76 -6.77
C PRO A 13 -1.71 9.13 -6.78
N LEU A 14 -1.81 7.80 -6.68
CA LEU A 14 -3.10 7.12 -6.66
C LEU A 14 -3.97 7.50 -5.44
N ILE A 15 -3.34 7.65 -4.26
CA ILE A 15 -4.02 8.15 -3.04
C ILE A 15 -4.43 9.62 -3.21
N ALA A 16 -3.56 10.44 -3.80
CA ALA A 16 -3.84 11.87 -4.03
C ALA A 16 -4.94 12.10 -5.07
N GLU A 17 -5.06 11.21 -6.06
CA GLU A 17 -6.11 11.22 -7.08
C GLU A 17 -7.41 10.58 -6.58
N GLY A 18 -7.34 9.64 -5.62
CA GLY A 18 -8.49 8.87 -5.15
C GLY A 18 -9.05 7.93 -6.21
N ASP A 19 -8.27 7.63 -7.25
CA ASP A 19 -8.74 6.87 -8.40
C ASP A 19 -8.79 5.37 -8.09
N THR A 20 -10.00 4.83 -8.03
CA THR A 20 -10.25 3.41 -7.74
C THR A 20 -9.81 2.47 -8.87
N ASN A 21 -9.57 2.96 -10.10
CA ASN A 21 -8.95 2.14 -11.15
C ASN A 21 -7.46 1.86 -10.85
N GLY A 22 -6.84 2.71 -10.02
CA GLY A 22 -5.50 2.52 -9.51
C GLY A 22 -5.33 1.33 -8.56
N ILE A 23 -6.41 0.75 -8.03
CA ILE A 23 -6.33 -0.27 -6.96
C ILE A 23 -5.50 -1.47 -7.42
N GLY A 24 -5.75 -1.99 -8.63
CA GLY A 24 -4.97 -3.11 -9.16
C GLY A 24 -3.48 -2.80 -9.33
N THR A 25 -3.14 -1.55 -9.61
CA THR A 25 -1.74 -1.09 -9.72
C THR A 25 -1.09 -1.01 -8.33
N ALA A 26 -1.82 -0.51 -7.34
CA ALA A 26 -1.40 -0.48 -5.95
C ALA A 26 -1.19 -1.89 -5.38
N GLU A 27 -2.16 -2.79 -5.55
CA GLU A 27 -2.06 -4.19 -5.13
C GLU A 27 -0.83 -4.88 -5.72
N ARG A 28 -0.55 -4.63 -7.01
CA ARG A 28 0.61 -5.17 -7.71
C ARG A 28 1.92 -4.60 -7.18
N ALA A 29 2.00 -3.31 -6.92
CA ALA A 29 3.18 -2.68 -6.33
C ALA A 29 3.48 -3.21 -4.92
N VAL A 30 2.43 -3.40 -4.10
CA VAL A 30 2.53 -4.04 -2.79
C VAL A 30 3.05 -5.47 -2.93
N ASN A 31 2.51 -6.25 -3.86
CA ASN A 31 2.91 -7.65 -4.06
C ASN A 31 4.37 -7.75 -4.52
N ASP A 32 4.81 -6.88 -5.43
CA ASP A 32 6.20 -6.82 -5.90
C ASP A 32 7.16 -6.46 -4.75
N TYR A 33 6.77 -5.49 -3.90
CA TYR A 33 7.52 -5.13 -2.71
C TYR A 33 7.65 -6.28 -1.70
N VAL A 34 6.56 -7.00 -1.45
CA VAL A 34 6.56 -8.19 -0.57
C VAL A 34 7.38 -9.32 -1.15
N ALA A 35 7.27 -9.58 -2.46
CA ALA A 35 8.06 -10.60 -3.14
C ALA A 35 9.56 -10.29 -3.12
N ALA A 36 9.93 -9.00 -3.14
CA ALA A 36 11.31 -8.55 -2.98
C ALA A 36 11.80 -8.55 -1.52
N THR A 37 10.91 -8.69 -0.54
CA THR A 37 11.24 -8.70 0.89
C THR A 37 11.40 -10.15 1.38
N PRO A 38 12.43 -10.46 2.19
CA PRO A 38 12.60 -11.80 2.74
C PRO A 38 11.41 -12.21 3.63
N PRO A 39 11.00 -13.50 3.63
CA PRO A 39 9.80 -14.00 4.33
C PRO A 39 9.62 -13.52 5.78
N PRO A 40 10.64 -13.54 6.66
CA PRO A 40 10.46 -13.09 8.05
C PRO A 40 10.11 -11.60 8.17
N ASP A 41 10.47 -10.79 7.17
CA ASP A 41 10.23 -9.34 7.15
C ASP A 41 9.00 -8.95 6.32
N GLN A 42 8.36 -9.87 5.59
CA GLN A 42 7.23 -9.58 4.71
C GLN A 42 6.04 -8.95 5.44
N LYS A 43 5.70 -9.46 6.63
CA LYS A 43 4.63 -8.90 7.47
C LYS A 43 4.96 -7.48 7.93
N ASN A 44 6.22 -7.26 8.33
CA ASN A 44 6.67 -5.94 8.80
C ASN A 44 6.75 -4.92 7.64
N ALA A 45 7.14 -5.39 6.45
CA ALA A 45 7.13 -4.62 5.23
C ALA A 45 5.71 -4.19 4.83
N LEU A 46 4.73 -5.11 4.91
CA LEU A 46 3.32 -4.78 4.68
C LEU A 46 2.79 -3.75 5.68
N ALA A 47 3.13 -3.90 6.97
CA ALA A 47 2.76 -2.92 7.99
C ALA A 47 3.33 -1.52 7.70
N ASN A 48 4.58 -1.43 7.22
CA ASN A 48 5.18 -0.16 6.82
C ASN A 48 4.44 0.51 5.66
N VAL A 49 4.00 -0.27 4.66
CA VAL A 49 3.20 0.26 3.54
C VAL A 49 1.85 0.74 4.04
N GLN A 50 1.18 -0.04 4.88
CA GLN A 50 -0.10 0.33 5.49
C GLN A 50 -0.01 1.66 6.24
N GLN A 51 1.01 1.82 7.09
CA GLN A 51 1.22 3.08 7.81
C GLN A 51 1.47 4.26 6.86
N ALA A 52 2.26 4.06 5.81
CA ALA A 52 2.54 5.13 4.86
C ALA A 52 1.31 5.54 4.04
N VAL A 53 0.46 4.58 3.65
CA VAL A 53 -0.84 4.85 3.01
C VAL A 53 -1.73 5.65 3.97
N GLN A 54 -1.77 5.28 5.25
CA GLN A 54 -2.58 5.97 6.26
C GLN A 54 -2.11 7.41 6.50
N VAL A 55 -0.80 7.63 6.63
CA VAL A 55 -0.22 8.98 6.75
C VAL A 55 -0.57 9.82 5.53
N HIS A 56 -0.42 9.28 4.31
CA HIS A 56 -0.78 10.01 3.09
C HIS A 56 -2.27 10.31 2.97
N LYS A 57 -3.11 9.41 3.47
CA LYS A 57 -4.56 9.61 3.55
C LYS A 57 -4.90 10.78 4.48
N GLU A 58 -4.25 10.87 5.64
CA GLU A 58 -4.46 11.98 6.59
C GLU A 58 -4.02 13.33 5.99
N GLU A 59 -2.90 13.34 5.26
CA GLU A 59 -2.42 14.54 4.56
C GLU A 59 -3.36 14.96 3.41
N CYS A 60 -4.00 14.01 2.74
CA CYS A 60 -4.94 14.24 1.64
C CYS A 60 -6.39 14.41 2.13
N SER A 61 -6.62 15.22 3.18
CA SER A 61 -7.90 15.46 3.90
C SER A 61 -9.13 15.94 3.08
N GLY A 62 -9.18 15.68 1.76
CA GLY A 62 -10.33 15.94 0.89
C GLY A 62 -10.47 14.97 -0.29
N VAL A 63 -9.70 13.88 -0.33
CA VAL A 63 -9.74 12.90 -1.43
C VAL A 63 -10.58 11.69 -1.02
N ASP A 64 -11.20 11.05 -2.01
CA ASP A 64 -12.06 9.88 -1.81
C ASP A 64 -11.29 8.74 -1.10
N LEU A 65 -11.64 8.52 0.17
CA LEU A 65 -10.94 7.59 1.05
C LEU A 65 -11.15 6.13 0.63
N SER A 66 -12.07 5.85 -0.28
CA SER A 66 -12.36 4.50 -0.75
C SER A 66 -11.15 3.82 -1.40
N PHE A 67 -10.26 4.58 -2.05
CA PHE A 67 -9.01 4.02 -2.57
C PHE A 67 -8.10 3.52 -1.43
N ALA A 68 -7.80 4.39 -0.47
CA ALA A 68 -6.89 4.08 0.62
C ALA A 68 -7.45 2.97 1.52
N ASP A 69 -8.77 2.93 1.70
CA ASP A 69 -9.47 1.87 2.42
C ASP A 69 -9.36 0.51 1.71
N ALA A 70 -9.59 0.47 0.39
CA ALA A 70 -9.45 -0.75 -0.40
C ALA A 70 -8.02 -1.30 -0.40
N VAL A 71 -7.01 -0.41 -0.50
CA VAL A 71 -5.60 -0.81 -0.41
C VAL A 71 -5.27 -1.34 0.99
N ASN A 72 -5.81 -0.71 2.05
CA ASN A 72 -5.63 -1.20 3.42
C ASN A 72 -6.25 -2.59 3.61
N ASP A 73 -7.51 -2.81 3.18
CA ASP A 73 -8.19 -4.10 3.30
C ASP A 73 -7.40 -5.21 2.56
N TYR A 74 -6.86 -4.90 1.38
CA TYR A 74 -5.99 -5.82 0.65
C TYR A 74 -4.71 -6.15 1.43
N ILE A 75 -4.02 -5.14 1.96
CA ILE A 75 -2.79 -5.32 2.74
C ILE A 75 -3.06 -6.17 4.00
N GLU A 76 -4.17 -5.93 4.69
CA GLU A 76 -4.59 -6.73 5.86
C GLU A 76 -4.84 -8.20 5.49
N ARG A 77 -5.56 -8.45 4.41
CA ARG A 77 -5.75 -9.83 3.90
C ARG A 77 -4.43 -10.48 3.50
N LEU A 78 -3.50 -9.71 2.94
CA LEU A 78 -2.17 -10.22 2.61
C LEU A 78 -1.41 -10.60 3.87
N MET A 79 -1.41 -9.75 4.90
CA MET A 79 -0.76 -10.02 6.18
C MET A 79 -1.31 -11.28 6.87
N GLN A 80 -2.63 -11.50 6.83
CA GLN A 80 -3.27 -12.72 7.34
C GLN A 80 -2.80 -13.98 6.61
N ARG A 81 -2.37 -13.86 5.35
CA ARG A 81 -1.84 -14.99 4.57
C ARG A 81 -0.41 -15.39 4.96
N PHE A 82 0.29 -14.51 5.68
CA PHE A 82 1.64 -14.77 6.21
C PHE A 82 1.61 -15.20 7.68
N GLU A 83 0.42 -15.44 8.25
CA GLU A 83 0.22 -15.91 9.64
C GLU A 83 0.05 -17.42 9.75
#